data_AF-A0A959CK46-F1
#
_entry.id   AF-A0A959CK46-F1
#
_cell.length_a   1.000
_cell.length_b   1.000
_cell.length_c   1.000
_cell.angle_alpha   90.00
_cell.angle_beta   90.00
_cell.angle_gamma   90.00
#
_symmetry.space_group_name_H-M   'P 1'
#
loop_
_entity.id
_entity.type
_entity.pdbx_description
1 polymer ?
#
loop_
_entity_poly.entity_id
_entity_poly.type
_entity_poly.pdbx_seq_one_letter_code
_entity_poly.pdbx_strand_id
1 'polypeptide(L)'
;MIVISDTSVISGLIKIQQLTLLRSLFSEILIPPAVRSELEELKRFNYDLSPLEEAGWIIIQAPADPALIGKLEQVLDRGEAEAIALAKELQADFLLIDEKKGRSIAEGEGLVVIGLAGILIRAKQLQAIPMVKPILDDLIKNNFRISKTLYKTVLTRAGESEFA
;
A
#
# COMPACT_ATOMS: atom_id res chain seq x y z
N MET A 1 -14.20 9.32 1.45
CA MET A 1 -12.73 9.25 1.57
C MET A 1 -12.22 8.52 0.35
N ILE A 2 -11.31 9.12 -0.38
CA ILE A 2 -10.72 8.60 -1.62
C ILE A 2 -9.33 8.08 -1.27
N VAL A 3 -9.10 6.79 -1.49
CA VAL A 3 -7.81 6.12 -1.21
C VAL A 3 -7.35 5.45 -2.49
N ILE A 4 -6.14 5.75 -2.91
CA ILE A 4 -5.49 5.10 -4.05
C ILE A 4 -4.37 4.24 -3.50
N SER A 5 -4.14 3.06 -4.07
CA SER A 5 -2.99 2.22 -3.72
C SER A 5 -2.11 1.93 -4.92
N ASP A 6 -0.81 1.89 -4.66
CA ASP A 6 0.17 1.24 -5.52
C ASP A 6 0.19 -0.28 -5.30
N THR A 7 1.09 -0.95 -6.02
CA THR A 7 1.33 -2.40 -5.92
C THR A 7 2.00 -2.79 -4.61
N SER A 8 2.93 -1.98 -4.08
CA SER A 8 3.80 -2.39 -2.97
C SER A 8 3.02 -2.70 -1.69
N VAL A 9 2.00 -1.90 -1.36
CA VAL A 9 1.19 -2.10 -0.14
C VAL A 9 0.28 -3.33 -0.28
N ILE A 10 -0.46 -3.44 -1.38
CA ILE A 10 -1.38 -4.57 -1.60
C ILE A 10 -0.61 -5.89 -1.71
N SER A 11 0.47 -5.92 -2.49
CA SER A 11 1.29 -7.12 -2.65
C SER A 11 1.93 -7.55 -1.32
N GLY A 12 2.37 -6.61 -0.49
CA GLY A 12 2.91 -6.90 0.84
C GLY A 12 1.90 -7.64 1.73
N LEU A 13 0.64 -7.19 1.74
CA LEU A 13 -0.43 -7.82 2.52
C LEU A 13 -0.91 -9.15 1.94
N ILE A 14 -0.94 -9.29 0.61
CA ILE A 14 -1.26 -10.58 -0.04
C ILE A 14 -0.25 -11.65 0.34
N LYS A 15 1.05 -11.33 0.32
CA LYS A 15 2.14 -12.27 0.65
C LYS A 15 2.03 -12.86 2.05
N ILE A 16 1.39 -12.14 2.97
CA ILE A 16 1.16 -12.57 4.36
C ILE A 16 -0.30 -12.97 4.63
N GLN A 17 -1.16 -13.02 3.60
CA GLN A 17 -2.59 -13.35 3.70
C GLN A 17 -3.39 -12.38 4.61
N GLN A 18 -3.04 -11.09 4.63
CA GLN A 18 -3.67 -10.06 5.46
C GLN A 18 -4.34 -8.94 4.64
N LEU A 19 -4.73 -9.21 3.39
CA LEU A 19 -5.36 -8.18 2.54
C LEU A 19 -6.64 -7.58 3.15
N THR A 20 -7.38 -8.39 3.92
CA THR A 20 -8.61 -8.00 4.63
C THR A 20 -8.40 -6.86 5.63
N LEU A 21 -7.15 -6.63 6.06
CA LEU A 21 -6.80 -5.49 6.90
C LEU A 21 -7.19 -4.16 6.26
N LEU A 22 -6.95 -4.00 4.95
CA LEU A 22 -7.31 -2.77 4.24
C LEU A 22 -8.82 -2.53 4.24
N ARG A 23 -9.63 -3.59 4.12
CA ARG A 23 -11.10 -3.51 4.21
C ARG A 23 -11.59 -3.02 5.57
N SER A 24 -10.85 -3.30 6.64
CA SER A 24 -11.19 -2.79 7.98
C SER A 24 -10.89 -1.30 8.15
N LEU A 25 -10.03 -0.74 7.30
CA LEU A 25 -9.56 0.64 7.37
C LEU A 25 -10.25 1.57 6.37
N PHE A 26 -10.62 1.01 5.22
CA PHE A 26 -11.11 1.75 4.06
C PHE A 26 -12.33 1.04 3.49
N SER A 27 -13.37 1.80 3.17
CA SER A 27 -14.57 1.28 2.53
C SER A 27 -14.34 0.89 1.08
N GLU A 28 -13.45 1.62 0.40
CA GLU A 28 -13.09 1.45 -1.00
C GLU A 28 -11.63 1.88 -1.21
N ILE A 29 -10.93 1.18 -2.10
CA ILE A 29 -9.60 1.55 -2.57
C ILE A 29 -9.60 1.52 -4.09
N LEU A 30 -9.07 2.58 -4.69
CA LEU A 30 -8.85 2.67 -6.13
C LEU A 30 -7.44 2.18 -6.46
N ILE A 31 -7.31 1.38 -7.52
CA ILE A 31 -6.02 0.99 -8.07
C ILE A 31 -5.98 1.28 -9.58
N PRO A 32 -4.85 1.77 -10.10
CA PRO A 32 -4.68 1.88 -11.54
C PRO A 32 -4.58 0.53 -12.28
N PRO A 33 -4.84 0.49 -13.59
CA PRO A 33 -4.68 -0.70 -14.42
C PRO A 33 -3.28 -1.32 -14.37
N ALA A 34 -2.22 -0.51 -14.32
CA ALA A 34 -0.87 -1.03 -14.20
C ALA A 34 -0.64 -1.75 -12.87
N VAL A 35 -1.11 -1.18 -11.76
CA VAL A 35 -1.06 -1.81 -10.44
C VAL A 35 -1.81 -3.13 -10.42
N ARG A 36 -3.01 -3.18 -11.02
CA ARG A 36 -3.76 -4.44 -11.16
C ARG A 36 -2.94 -5.49 -11.91
N SER A 37 -2.31 -5.10 -13.02
CA SER A 37 -1.52 -6.00 -13.87
C SER A 37 -0.31 -6.58 -13.11
N GLU A 38 0.39 -5.75 -12.35
CA GLU A 38 1.52 -6.19 -11.51
C GLU A 38 1.08 -7.12 -10.39
N LEU A 39 -0.07 -6.86 -9.77
CA LEU A 39 -0.64 -7.74 -8.75
C LEU A 39 -0.98 -9.12 -9.32
N GLU A 40 -1.46 -9.20 -10.57
CA GLU A 40 -1.75 -10.47 -11.23
C GLU A 40 -0.49 -11.33 -11.48
N GLU A 41 0.68 -10.71 -11.62
CA GLU A 41 1.94 -11.44 -11.76
C GLU A 41 2.29 -12.25 -10.51
N LEU A 42 1.74 -11.90 -9.34
CA LEU A 42 1.92 -12.67 -8.10
C LEU A 42 1.39 -14.10 -8.22
N LYS A 43 0.41 -14.38 -9.10
CA LYS A 43 -0.06 -15.75 -9.37
C LYS A 43 1.06 -16.66 -9.85
N ARG A 44 2.03 -16.12 -10.61
CA ARG A 44 3.18 -16.88 -11.12
C ARG A 44 4.10 -17.37 -9.99
N PHE A 45 4.00 -16.77 -8.81
CA PHE A 45 4.75 -17.13 -7.62
C PHE A 45 3.91 -17.94 -6.61
N ASN A 46 2.75 -18.48 -7.04
CA ASN A 46 1.81 -19.24 -6.21
C ASN A 46 1.22 -18.47 -5.01
N TYR A 47 1.12 -17.15 -5.10
CA TYR A 47 0.36 -16.37 -4.12
C TYR A 47 -1.14 -16.46 -4.39
N ASP A 48 -1.92 -16.56 -3.32
CA ASP A 48 -3.38 -16.57 -3.40
C ASP A 48 -3.92 -15.16 -3.67
N LEU A 49 -4.55 -14.98 -4.83
CA LEU A 49 -5.21 -13.74 -5.23
C LEU A 49 -6.73 -13.78 -5.09
N SER A 50 -7.32 -14.88 -4.60
CA SER A 50 -8.76 -14.97 -4.35
C SER A 50 -9.28 -13.80 -3.52
N PRO A 51 -8.58 -13.35 -2.46
CA PRO A 51 -9.01 -12.18 -1.69
C PRO A 51 -9.05 -10.86 -2.50
N LEU A 52 -8.22 -10.73 -3.53
CA LEU A 52 -8.20 -9.57 -4.43
C LEU A 52 -9.27 -9.69 -5.52
N GLU A 53 -9.57 -10.89 -5.99
CA GLU A 53 -10.61 -11.16 -7.01
C GLU A 53 -12.02 -11.04 -6.45
N GLU A 54 -12.20 -11.46 -5.19
CA GLU A 54 -13.47 -11.35 -4.46
C GLU A 54 -13.65 -9.97 -3.81
N ALA A 55 -12.62 -9.11 -3.85
CA ALA A 55 -12.67 -7.77 -3.29
C ALA A 55 -13.48 -6.81 -4.18
N GLY A 56 -14.79 -6.79 -3.99
CA GLY A 56 -15.66 -5.76 -4.60
C GLY A 56 -15.42 -4.32 -4.10
N TRP A 57 -14.47 -4.13 -3.17
CA TRP A 57 -14.07 -2.83 -2.62
C TRP A 57 -12.74 -2.32 -3.18
N ILE A 58 -12.05 -3.12 -4.01
CA ILE A 58 -10.87 -2.67 -4.77
C ILE A 58 -11.33 -2.41 -6.20
N ILE A 59 -11.38 -1.14 -6.59
CA ILE A 59 -11.93 -0.70 -7.88
C ILE A 59 -10.79 -0.28 -8.79
N ILE A 60 -10.83 -0.75 -10.03
CA ILE A 60 -9.84 -0.38 -11.04
C ILE A 60 -10.28 0.93 -11.70
N GLN A 61 -9.43 1.95 -11.66
CA GLN A 61 -9.68 3.23 -12.32
C GLN A 61 -8.41 3.75 -12.99
N ALA A 62 -8.50 4.06 -14.28
CA ALA A 62 -7.38 4.61 -15.03
C ALA A 62 -7.25 6.13 -14.78
N PRO A 63 -6.02 6.65 -14.59
CA PRO A 63 -5.76 8.09 -14.64
C PRO A 63 -6.01 8.65 -16.04
N ALA A 64 -6.49 9.90 -16.11
CA ALA A 64 -6.86 10.59 -17.34
C ALA A 64 -5.77 11.52 -17.90
N ASP A 65 -4.66 11.74 -17.17
CA ASP A 65 -3.55 12.61 -17.60
C ASP A 65 -2.33 11.80 -18.10
N PRO A 66 -2.26 11.45 -19.40
CA PRO A 66 -1.12 10.72 -19.95
C PRO A 66 0.19 11.51 -19.95
N ALA A 67 0.13 12.85 -19.92
CA ALA A 67 1.33 13.67 -19.91
C ALA A 67 2.02 13.62 -18.54
N LEU A 68 1.23 13.67 -17.46
CA LEU A 68 1.73 13.48 -16.11
C LEU A 68 2.31 12.06 -15.91
N ILE A 69 1.60 11.03 -16.38
CA ILE A 69 2.09 9.64 -16.31
C ILE A 69 3.44 9.53 -17.02
N GLY A 70 3.53 9.98 -18.27
CA GLY A 70 4.76 9.89 -19.05
C GLY A 70 5.93 10.67 -18.45
N LYS A 71 5.67 11.76 -17.70
CA LYS A 71 6.71 12.48 -16.93
C LYS A 71 7.18 11.66 -15.73
N LEU A 72 6.25 11.07 -14.98
CA LEU A 72 6.55 10.28 -13.79
C LEU A 72 7.29 8.97 -14.14
N GLU A 73 6.90 8.30 -15.23
CA GLU A 73 7.53 7.07 -15.74
C GLU A 73 9.00 7.24 -16.14
N GLN A 74 9.50 8.47 -16.34
CA GLN A 74 10.93 8.69 -16.57
C GLN A 74 11.79 8.31 -15.36
N VAL A 75 11.16 8.27 -14.17
CA VAL A 75 11.86 8.09 -12.90
C VAL A 75 11.19 7.07 -11.98
N LEU A 76 9.93 6.72 -12.20
CA LEU A 76 9.19 5.71 -11.45
C LEU A 76 8.78 4.55 -12.37
N ASP A 77 8.40 3.42 -11.79
CA ASP A 77 7.69 2.42 -12.57
C ASP A 77 6.27 2.90 -12.93
N ARG A 78 5.64 2.16 -13.83
CA ARG A 78 4.34 2.51 -14.38
C ARG A 78 3.23 2.42 -13.32
N GLY A 79 3.27 1.43 -12.43
CA GLY A 79 2.29 1.28 -11.36
C GLY A 79 2.29 2.49 -10.41
N GLU A 80 3.47 2.91 -9.98
CA GLU A 80 3.67 4.10 -9.14
C GLU A 80 3.27 5.39 -9.86
N ALA A 81 3.68 5.55 -11.13
CA ALA A 81 3.35 6.71 -11.94
C ALA A 81 1.83 6.87 -12.12
N GLU A 82 1.13 5.79 -12.50
CA GLU A 82 -0.33 5.81 -12.64
C GLU A 82 -1.03 6.07 -11.29
N ALA A 83 -0.52 5.52 -10.18
CA ALA A 83 -1.12 5.69 -8.85
C ALA A 83 -1.00 7.14 -8.36
N ILE A 84 0.17 7.78 -8.54
CA ILE A 84 0.37 9.20 -8.22
C ILE A 84 -0.50 10.09 -9.10
N ALA A 85 -0.55 9.81 -10.41
CA ALA A 85 -1.38 10.58 -11.34
C ALA A 85 -2.87 10.52 -10.96
N LEU A 86 -3.38 9.31 -10.69
CA LEU A 86 -4.76 9.10 -10.28
C LEU A 86 -5.07 9.76 -8.92
N ALA A 87 -4.16 9.62 -7.95
CA ALA A 87 -4.34 10.23 -6.64
C ALA A 87 -4.39 11.76 -6.73
N LYS A 88 -3.58 12.36 -7.60
CA LYS A 88 -3.60 13.81 -7.83
C LYS A 88 -4.87 14.26 -8.55
N GLU A 89 -5.29 13.53 -9.57
CA GLU A 89 -6.50 13.81 -10.34
C GLU A 89 -7.75 13.82 -9.45
N LEU A 90 -7.88 12.81 -8.59
CA LEU A 90 -9.05 12.63 -7.72
C LEU A 90 -8.93 13.35 -6.38
N GLN A 91 -7.84 14.09 -6.14
CA GLN A 91 -7.56 14.75 -4.87
C GLN A 91 -7.67 13.77 -3.69
N ALA A 92 -6.98 12.64 -3.80
CA ALA A 92 -7.03 11.55 -2.84
C ALA A 92 -6.72 12.02 -1.41
N ASP A 93 -7.48 11.49 -0.45
CA ASP A 93 -7.18 11.68 0.97
C ASP A 93 -5.88 10.95 1.35
N PHE A 94 -5.66 9.77 0.76
CA PHE A 94 -4.44 8.98 0.97
C PHE A 94 -3.99 8.29 -0.31
N LEU A 95 -2.68 8.34 -0.57
CA LEU A 95 -1.98 7.42 -1.48
C LEU A 95 -1.23 6.38 -0.66
N LEU A 96 -1.52 5.10 -0.91
CA LEU A 96 -0.81 3.98 -0.32
C LEU A 96 0.40 3.64 -1.19
N ILE A 97 1.61 3.83 -0.66
CA ILE A 97 2.87 3.54 -1.36
C ILE A 97 4.00 3.36 -0.34
N ASP A 98 4.86 2.35 -0.53
CA ASP A 98 6.01 2.08 0.35
C ASP A 98 7.37 2.48 -0.20
N GLU A 99 7.51 2.58 -1.51
CA GLU A 99 8.78 2.93 -2.16
C GLU A 99 9.20 4.38 -1.80
N LYS A 100 10.49 4.59 -1.58
CA LYS A 100 11.02 5.84 -1.02
C LYS A 100 10.96 7.00 -2.02
N LYS A 101 11.35 6.76 -3.26
CA LYS A 101 11.34 7.72 -4.36
C LYS A 101 9.91 8.09 -4.75
N GLY A 102 9.03 7.12 -4.94
CA GLY A 102 7.60 7.29 -5.19
C GLY A 102 6.93 8.08 -4.08
N ARG A 103 7.20 7.75 -2.80
CA ARG A 103 6.74 8.56 -1.66
C ARG A 103 7.22 10.00 -1.73
N SER A 104 8.51 10.22 -1.97
CA SER A 104 9.08 11.58 -2.07
C SER A 104 8.46 12.39 -3.21
N ILE A 105 8.19 11.76 -4.36
CA ILE A 105 7.57 12.44 -5.50
C ILE A 105 6.10 12.74 -5.21
N ALA A 106 5.36 11.78 -4.67
CA ALA A 106 3.96 11.95 -4.29
C ALA A 106 3.77 13.09 -3.28
N GLU A 107 4.60 13.14 -2.23
CA GLU A 107 4.59 14.23 -1.26
C GLU A 107 4.90 15.58 -1.93
N GLY A 108 5.84 15.61 -2.88
CA GLY A 108 6.16 16.80 -3.68
C GLY A 108 5.00 17.27 -4.59
N GLU A 109 4.14 16.34 -5.01
CA GLU A 109 2.89 16.62 -5.74
C GLU A 109 1.73 17.00 -4.79
N GLY A 110 1.98 17.11 -3.48
CA GLY A 110 1.01 17.54 -2.47
C GLY A 110 0.12 16.43 -1.91
N LEU A 111 0.45 15.16 -2.18
CA LEU A 111 -0.33 14.01 -1.72
C LEU A 111 0.03 13.62 -0.29
N VAL A 112 -0.97 13.14 0.45
CA VAL A 112 -0.74 12.53 1.77
C VAL A 112 -0.47 11.03 1.58
N VAL A 113 0.74 10.60 1.93
CA VAL A 113 1.19 9.22 1.72
C VAL A 113 1.09 8.39 2.99
N ILE A 114 0.63 7.14 2.85
CA ILE A 114 0.69 6.12 3.91
C ILE A 114 1.37 4.86 3.36
N GLY A 115 2.44 4.40 4.01
CA GLY A 115 3.03 3.09 3.74
C GLY A 115 2.37 1.96 4.55
N LEU A 116 2.76 0.72 4.28
CA LEU A 116 2.25 -0.46 4.99
C LEU A 116 2.54 -0.37 6.50
N ALA A 117 3.69 0.18 6.89
CA ALA A 117 3.99 0.48 8.29
C ALA A 117 2.94 1.40 8.96
N GLY A 118 2.48 2.43 8.23
CA GLY A 118 1.41 3.33 8.70
C GLY A 118 0.05 2.64 8.75
N ILE A 119 -0.23 1.77 7.78
CA ILE A 119 -1.43 0.91 7.76
C ILE A 119 -1.52 0.05 9.01
N LEU A 120 -0.43 -0.61 9.41
CA LEU A 120 -0.41 -1.47 10.60
C LEU A 120 -0.64 -0.66 11.89
N ILE A 121 -0.01 0.50 12.02
CA ILE A 121 -0.22 1.40 13.17
C ILE A 121 -1.70 1.81 13.24
N ARG A 122 -2.28 2.22 12.11
CA ARG A 122 -3.68 2.65 12.05
C ARG A 122 -4.63 1.51 12.41
N ALA A 123 -4.37 0.31 11.90
CA ALA A 123 -5.17 -0.86 12.23
C ALA A 123 -5.14 -1.19 13.72
N LYS A 124 -3.98 -1.07 14.37
CA LYS A 124 -3.86 -1.23 15.82
C LYS A 124 -4.65 -0.16 16.58
N GLN A 125 -4.54 1.10 16.18
CA GLN A 125 -5.26 2.22 16.79
C GLN A 125 -6.78 2.08 16.66
N LEU A 126 -7.26 1.54 15.55
CA LEU A 126 -8.67 1.24 15.30
C LEU A 126 -9.11 -0.13 15.86
N GLN A 127 -8.24 -0.81 16.62
CA GLN A 127 -8.51 -2.13 17.21
C GLN A 127 -8.87 -3.22 16.19
N ALA A 128 -8.53 -3.01 14.92
CA ALA A 128 -8.72 -4.01 13.85
C ALA A 128 -7.75 -5.19 13.98
N ILE A 129 -6.60 -4.96 14.63
CA ILE A 129 -5.63 -6.00 14.97
C ILE A 129 -5.22 -5.91 16.44
N PRO A 130 -5.00 -7.05 17.12
CA PRO A 130 -4.58 -7.07 18.51
C PRO A 130 -3.11 -6.71 18.67
N MET A 131 -2.25 -7.00 17.69
CA MET A 131 -0.81 -6.70 17.73
C MET A 131 -0.26 -6.42 16.32
N VAL A 132 0.68 -5.49 16.23
CA VAL A 132 1.42 -5.15 15.00
C VAL A 132 2.62 -6.07 14.81
N LYS A 133 3.32 -6.40 15.90
CA LYS A 133 4.56 -7.17 15.85
C LYS A 133 4.50 -8.48 15.04
N PRO A 134 3.50 -9.37 15.22
CA PRO A 134 3.45 -10.63 14.46
C PRO A 134 3.34 -10.41 12.95
N ILE A 135 2.51 -9.43 12.54
CA ILE A 135 2.30 -9.08 11.13
C ILE A 135 3.59 -8.48 10.55
N LEU A 136 4.28 -7.63 11.32
CA LEU A 136 5.54 -7.03 10.92
C LEU A 136 6.66 -8.08 10.75
N ASP A 137 6.70 -9.07 11.65
CA ASP A 137 7.65 -10.19 11.57
C ASP A 137 7.37 -11.07 10.34
N ASP A 138 6.10 -11.33 10.02
CA ASP A 138 5.72 -12.10 8.83
C ASP A 138 6.04 -11.38 7.52
N LEU A 139 5.92 -10.04 7.49
CA LEU A 139 6.39 -9.24 6.36
C LEU A 139 7.90 -9.41 6.14
N ILE A 140 8.69 -9.32 7.22
CA ILE A 140 10.15 -9.51 7.16
C ILE A 140 10.51 -10.90 6.65
N LYS A 141 9.85 -11.94 7.15
CA LYS A 141 10.03 -13.33 6.67
C LYS A 141 9.71 -13.48 5.18
N ASN A 142 8.79 -12.67 4.67
CA ASN A 142 8.42 -12.60 3.26
C ASN A 142 9.23 -11.55 2.46
N ASN A 143 10.46 -11.27 2.90
CA ASN A 143 11.43 -10.38 2.25
C ASN A 143 11.00 -8.90 2.15
N PHE A 144 10.03 -8.47 2.95
CA PHE A 144 9.71 -7.04 3.06
C PHE A 144 10.86 -6.31 3.76
N ARG A 145 11.40 -5.28 3.10
CA ARG A 145 12.55 -4.53 3.61
C ARG A 145 12.10 -3.45 4.59
N ILE A 146 12.49 -3.61 5.85
CA ILE A 146 12.28 -2.62 6.90
C ILE A 146 13.56 -2.40 7.68
N SER A 147 13.89 -1.14 7.96
CA SER A 147 15.05 -0.83 8.80
C SER A 147 14.72 -1.13 10.27
N LYS A 148 15.74 -1.53 11.05
CA LYS A 148 15.57 -1.75 12.50
C LYS A 148 14.97 -0.52 13.21
N THR A 149 15.36 0.68 12.77
CA THR A 149 14.82 1.94 13.30
C THR A 149 13.33 2.11 13.00
N LEU A 150 12.90 1.83 11.76
CA LEU A 150 11.49 1.92 11.39
C LEU A 150 10.67 0.84 12.12
N TYR A 151 11.20 -0.38 12.24
CA TYR A 151 10.57 -1.45 13.00
C TYR A 151 10.27 -1.04 14.44
N LYS A 152 11.27 -0.54 15.17
CA LYS A 152 11.10 -0.05 16.56
C LYS A 152 10.13 1.12 16.65
N THR A 153 10.18 2.03 15.66
CA THR A 153 9.26 3.18 15.60
C THR A 153 7.81 2.73 15.43
N VAL A 154 7.58 1.72 14.59
CA VAL A 154 6.24 1.14 14.37
C VAL A 154 5.70 0.52 15.65
N LEU A 155 6.48 -0.32 16.34
CA LEU A 155 6.06 -0.92 17.60
C LEU A 155 5.75 0.14 18.66
N THR A 156 6.64 1.13 18.83
CA THR A 156 6.45 2.21 19.80
C THR A 156 5.16 2.99 19.51
N ARG A 157 4.89 3.34 18.25
CA ARG A 157 3.67 4.06 17.84
C ARG A 157 2.40 3.20 17.96
N ALA A 158 2.54 1.88 17.89
CA ALA A 158 1.47 0.91 18.12
C ALA A 158 1.20 0.64 19.61
N GLY A 159 1.99 1.23 20.52
CA GLY A 159 1.91 0.96 21.96
C GLY A 159 2.47 -0.42 22.35
N GLU A 160 3.31 -1.01 21.50
CA GLU A 160 3.95 -2.31 21.71
C GLU A 160 5.42 -2.15 22.10
N SER A 161 5.90 -3.03 22.98
CA SER A 161 7.32 -3.10 23.34
C SER A 161 7.99 -4.24 22.59
N GLU A 162 9.32 -4.21 22.40
CA GLU A 162 10.07 -5.30 21.75
C GLU A 162 9.92 -6.66 22.48
N PHE A 163 9.46 -6.65 23.74
CA PHE A 163 9.29 -7.83 24.59
C PHE A 163 7.83 -8.29 24.75
N ALA A 164 6.89 -7.66 24.05
CA ALA A 164 5.47 -8.01 24.07
C ALA A 164 5.12 -9.13 23.08
#